data_AF-A0A3D3BQ94-F1
#
_entry.id   AF-A0A3D3BQ94-F1
#
_cell.length_a   1.000
_cell.length_b   1.000
_cell.length_c   1.000
_cell.angle_alpha   90.00
_cell.angle_beta   90.00
_cell.angle_gamma   90.00
#
_symmetry.space_group_name_H-M   'P 1'
#
loop_
_entity.id
_entity.type
_entity.pdbx_description
1 polymer ?
#
loop_
_entity_poly.entity_id
_entity_poly.type
_entity_poly.pdbx_seq_one_letter_code
_entity_poly.pdbx_strand_id
1 'polypeptide(L)'
;LAVAQAQSTLRELADLLAEKGIEVDYAIHPVAGRMPGHMNVLLAEANVPYEQLKEMDEINPEFSATDVVLVVGANDVVNPAARTDQTAPIYGMPILDVDAAQQIVFLKRSMRPGFAGIENEILFDPKTTLLFGDAKDSLTKIVAALKNV
;
A
#
# COMPACT_ATOMS: atom_id res chain seq x y z
N LEU A 1 4.98 6.26 -1.28
CA LEU A 1 4.92 6.58 -2.72
C LEU A 1 5.35 8.03 -3.05
N ALA A 2 4.58 9.05 -2.64
CA ALA A 2 4.75 10.45 -3.07
C ALA A 2 6.15 11.07 -2.81
N VAL A 3 6.67 10.95 -1.58
CA VAL A 3 7.96 11.58 -1.19
C VAL A 3 9.12 11.05 -2.03
N ALA A 4 9.08 9.76 -2.39
CA ALA A 4 10.13 9.11 -3.17
C ALA A 4 9.95 9.28 -4.69
N GLN A 5 8.82 9.86 -5.14
CA GLN A 5 8.48 9.96 -6.56
C GLN A 5 8.57 8.61 -7.27
N ALA A 6 7.96 7.59 -6.65
CA ALA A 6 8.09 6.19 -7.06
C ALA A 6 6.91 5.66 -7.89
N GLN A 7 5.94 6.50 -8.24
CA GLN A 7 4.73 6.13 -8.98
C GLN A 7 5.01 5.45 -10.32
N SER A 8 5.99 5.95 -11.09
CA SER A 8 6.36 5.32 -12.38
C SER A 8 7.02 3.96 -12.20
N THR A 9 7.84 3.78 -11.15
CA THR A 9 8.47 2.48 -10.85
C THR A 9 7.46 1.48 -10.31
N LEU A 10 6.47 1.95 -9.54
CA LEU A 10 5.34 1.12 -9.13
C LEU A 10 4.51 0.67 -10.33
N ARG A 11 4.25 1.56 -11.29
CA ARG A 11 3.57 1.22 -12.55
C ARG A 11 4.34 0.15 -13.33
N GLU A 12 5.67 0.31 -13.47
CA GLU A 12 6.52 -0.69 -14.14
C GLU A 12 6.44 -2.06 -13.46
N LEU A 13 6.40 -2.10 -12.12
CA LEU A 13 6.21 -3.34 -11.38
C LEU A 13 4.85 -3.98 -11.71
N ALA A 14 3.77 -3.20 -11.70
CA ALA A 14 2.44 -3.70 -12.02
C ALA A 14 2.36 -4.24 -13.45
N ASP A 15 2.98 -3.57 -14.43
CA ASP A 15 3.03 -4.03 -15.82
C ASP A 15 3.73 -5.39 -15.94
N LEU A 16 4.88 -5.56 -15.30
CA LEU A 16 5.63 -6.83 -15.34
C LEU A 16 4.88 -7.98 -14.66
N LEU A 17 4.09 -7.70 -13.62
CA LEU A 17 3.23 -8.68 -12.98
C LEU A 17 2.07 -9.06 -13.90
N ALA A 18 1.42 -8.06 -14.53
CA ALA A 18 0.33 -8.27 -15.46
C ALA A 18 0.78 -9.06 -16.71
N GLU A 19 1.98 -8.80 -17.24
CA GLU A 19 2.59 -9.58 -18.34
C GLU A 19 2.78 -11.06 -17.98
N LYS A 20 2.90 -11.38 -16.68
CA LYS A 20 2.97 -12.75 -16.16
C LYS A 20 1.60 -13.34 -15.82
N GLY A 21 0.51 -12.64 -16.15
CA GLY A 21 -0.87 -13.07 -15.91
C GLY A 21 -1.34 -12.88 -14.46
N ILE A 22 -0.66 -12.05 -13.68
CA ILE A 22 -1.05 -11.72 -12.30
C ILE A 22 -2.02 -10.54 -12.33
N GLU A 23 -3.13 -10.66 -11.61
CA GLU A 23 -4.08 -9.57 -11.41
C GLU A 23 -3.50 -8.53 -10.44
N VAL A 24 -3.56 -7.25 -10.83
CA VAL A 24 -2.98 -6.15 -10.05
C VAL A 24 -3.96 -4.99 -9.99
N ASP A 25 -4.39 -4.66 -8.78
CA ASP A 25 -5.21 -3.50 -8.45
C ASP A 25 -4.50 -2.57 -7.46
N TYR A 26 -4.88 -1.30 -7.50
CA TYR A 26 -4.42 -0.25 -6.60
C TYR A 26 -5.55 0.13 -5.66
N ALA A 27 -5.41 -0.24 -4.39
CA ALA A 27 -6.34 0.15 -3.35
C ALA A 27 -6.09 1.60 -2.89
N ILE A 28 -7.06 2.49 -3.12
CA ILE A 28 -6.95 3.91 -2.81
C ILE A 28 -7.77 4.25 -1.56
N HIS A 29 -7.07 4.73 -0.53
CA HIS A 29 -7.71 5.29 0.64
C HIS A 29 -8.04 6.78 0.43
N PRO A 30 -9.24 7.26 0.78
CA PRO A 30 -9.70 8.63 0.43
C PRO A 30 -8.82 9.75 1.01
N VAL A 31 -8.19 9.51 2.16
CA VAL A 31 -7.26 10.46 2.82
C VAL A 31 -5.79 10.04 2.72
N ALA A 32 -5.43 9.11 1.82
CA ALA A 32 -4.03 8.77 1.58
C ALA A 32 -3.23 9.99 1.08
N GLY A 33 -2.05 10.18 1.66
CA GLY A 33 -1.14 11.27 1.30
C GLY A 33 -1.30 12.50 2.18
N ARG A 34 -1.33 13.69 1.55
CA ARG A 34 -1.34 15.00 2.23
C ARG A 34 -2.36 16.00 1.64
N MET A 35 -3.14 15.57 0.66
CA MET A 35 -4.23 16.34 0.06
C MET A 35 -5.32 15.37 -0.43
N PRO A 36 -6.59 15.80 -0.55
CA PRO A 36 -7.63 14.97 -1.16
C PRO A 36 -7.24 14.51 -2.57
N GLY A 37 -7.42 13.22 -2.87
CA GLY A 37 -7.10 12.64 -4.19
C GLY A 37 -5.61 12.57 -4.54
N HIS A 38 -4.70 12.73 -3.56
CA HIS A 38 -3.25 12.77 -3.81
C HIS A 38 -2.77 11.54 -4.59
N MET A 39 -3.21 10.33 -4.21
CA MET A 39 -2.78 9.11 -4.88
C MET A 39 -3.35 9.02 -6.29
N ASN A 40 -4.61 9.39 -6.52
CA ASN A 40 -5.23 9.39 -7.83
C ASN A 40 -4.44 10.29 -8.81
N VAL A 41 -4.02 11.49 -8.37
CA VAL A 41 -3.21 12.39 -9.20
C VAL A 41 -1.87 11.76 -9.57
N LEU A 42 -1.13 11.23 -8.59
CA LEU A 42 0.19 10.62 -8.86
C LEU A 42 0.11 9.38 -9.76
N LEU A 43 -0.92 8.56 -9.58
CA LEU A 43 -1.11 7.36 -10.39
C LEU A 43 -1.59 7.71 -11.80
N ALA A 44 -2.41 8.76 -11.95
CA ALA A 44 -2.78 9.30 -13.25
C ALA A 44 -1.56 9.89 -14.00
N GLU A 45 -0.67 10.60 -13.31
CA GLU A 45 0.61 11.08 -13.88
C GLU A 45 1.51 9.93 -14.36
N ALA A 46 1.44 8.78 -13.69
CA ALA A 46 2.14 7.56 -14.09
C ALA A 46 1.39 6.74 -15.15
N ASN A 47 0.28 7.25 -15.68
CA ASN A 47 -0.60 6.59 -16.65
C ASN A 47 -1.16 5.24 -16.16
N VAL A 48 -1.44 5.08 -14.86
CA VAL A 48 -2.15 3.89 -14.35
C VAL A 48 -3.59 3.87 -14.92
N PRO A 49 -4.10 2.71 -15.39
CA PRO A 49 -5.42 2.65 -16.00
C PRO A 49 -6.47 2.78 -14.89
N TYR A 50 -7.51 3.57 -15.14
CA TYR A 50 -8.53 3.87 -14.13
C TYR A 50 -9.25 2.62 -13.60
N GLU A 51 -9.38 1.58 -14.41
CA GLU A 51 -10.00 0.31 -14.01
C GLU A 51 -9.23 -0.44 -12.92
N GLN A 52 -7.92 -0.21 -12.81
CA GLN A 52 -7.08 -0.76 -11.75
C GLN A 52 -7.09 0.12 -10.48
N LEU A 53 -7.67 1.33 -10.54
CA LEU A 53 -7.75 2.22 -9.39
C LEU A 53 -9.05 1.94 -8.64
N LYS A 54 -8.96 1.17 -7.55
CA LYS A 54 -10.10 0.75 -6.76
C LYS A 54 -10.22 1.61 -5.51
N GLU A 55 -11.38 2.21 -5.31
CA GLU A 55 -11.67 2.96 -4.09
C GLU A 55 -11.86 2.00 -2.91
N MET A 56 -11.55 2.46 -1.70
CA MET A 56 -11.54 1.64 -0.47
C MET A 56 -12.81 0.79 -0.26
N ASP A 57 -14.00 1.37 -0.48
CA ASP A 57 -15.27 0.64 -0.28
C ASP A 57 -15.49 -0.46 -1.32
N GLU A 58 -14.91 -0.33 -2.52
CA GLU A 58 -14.96 -1.33 -3.58
C GLU A 58 -14.01 -2.50 -3.29
N ILE A 59 -12.77 -2.21 -2.87
CA ILE A 59 -11.71 -3.21 -2.74
C ILE A 59 -11.65 -3.89 -1.38
N ASN A 60 -12.18 -3.29 -0.31
CA ASN A 60 -12.11 -3.89 1.04
C ASN A 60 -12.67 -5.32 1.12
N PRO A 61 -13.81 -5.66 0.49
CA PRO A 61 -14.33 -7.03 0.48
C PRO A 61 -13.38 -8.06 -0.17
N GLU A 62 -12.49 -7.61 -1.07
CA GLU A 62 -11.63 -8.47 -1.87
C GLU A 62 -10.36 -8.89 -1.14
N PHE A 63 -9.90 -8.14 -0.12
CA PHE A 63 -8.66 -8.43 0.60
C PHE A 63 -8.59 -9.84 1.17
N SER A 64 -9.71 -10.41 1.60
CA SER A 64 -9.77 -11.78 2.13
C SER A 64 -9.43 -12.88 1.10
N ALA A 65 -9.54 -12.56 -0.19
CA ALA A 65 -9.17 -13.43 -1.31
C ALA A 65 -7.82 -13.03 -1.94
N THR A 66 -7.19 -11.95 -1.48
CA THR A 66 -5.92 -11.46 -2.02
C THR A 66 -4.71 -12.24 -1.48
N ASP A 67 -3.87 -12.74 -2.37
CA ASP A 67 -2.66 -13.48 -2.01
C ASP A 67 -1.58 -12.59 -1.37
N VAL A 68 -1.31 -11.42 -1.96
CA VAL A 68 -0.25 -10.49 -1.51
C VAL A 68 -0.72 -9.05 -1.59
N VAL A 69 -0.54 -8.31 -0.48
CA VAL A 69 -0.69 -6.84 -0.47
C VAL A 69 0.67 -6.17 -0.33
N LEU A 70 0.98 -5.26 -1.25
CA LEU A 70 2.18 -4.42 -1.21
C LEU A 70 1.84 -3.01 -0.68
N VAL A 71 2.17 -2.73 0.57
CA VAL A 71 1.93 -1.42 1.20
C VAL A 71 3.10 -0.46 0.93
N VAL A 72 2.90 0.54 0.07
CA VAL A 72 3.98 1.45 -0.39
C VAL A 72 4.00 2.80 0.34
N GLY A 73 4.56 2.81 1.55
CA GLY A 73 4.75 4.04 2.33
C GLY A 73 3.46 4.66 2.88
N ALA A 74 2.40 3.87 2.99
CA ALA A 74 1.24 4.16 3.85
C ALA A 74 1.54 3.73 5.29
N ASN A 75 0.76 4.22 6.26
CA ASN A 75 0.86 3.75 7.65
C ASN A 75 -0.51 3.84 8.34
N ASP A 76 -1.00 5.04 8.63
CA ASP A 76 -2.22 5.21 9.44
C ASP A 76 -3.48 4.65 8.75
N VAL A 77 -3.55 4.76 7.41
CA VAL A 77 -4.67 4.29 6.58
C VAL A 77 -4.79 2.77 6.45
N VAL A 78 -3.84 2.03 7.04
CA VAL A 78 -3.80 0.56 7.10
C VAL A 78 -3.57 0.09 8.55
N ASN A 79 -3.83 0.94 9.55
CA ASN A 79 -3.56 0.63 10.95
C ASN A 79 -4.82 0.07 11.64
N PRO A 80 -4.86 -1.21 12.02
CA PRO A 80 -6.05 -1.84 12.63
C PRO A 80 -6.53 -1.17 13.92
N ALA A 81 -5.68 -0.40 14.61
CA ALA A 81 -6.05 0.39 15.78
C ALA A 81 -7.26 1.30 15.54
N ALA A 82 -7.51 1.74 14.30
CA ALA A 82 -8.70 2.49 13.94
C ALA A 82 -10.02 1.72 14.19
N ARG A 83 -9.98 0.39 14.17
CA ARG A 83 -11.14 -0.49 14.44
C ARG A 83 -11.14 -1.06 15.85
N THR A 84 -9.97 -1.29 16.44
CA THR A 84 -9.82 -2.11 17.66
C THR A 84 -9.54 -1.31 18.93
N ASP A 85 -8.89 -0.14 18.85
CA ASP A 85 -8.46 0.63 20.02
C ASP A 85 -9.23 1.95 20.15
N GLN A 86 -10.18 2.00 21.07
CA GLN A 86 -11.01 3.18 21.35
C GLN A 86 -10.20 4.39 21.86
N THR A 87 -8.97 4.19 22.31
CA THR A 87 -8.08 5.26 22.79
C THR A 87 -7.20 5.83 21.68
N ALA A 88 -7.10 5.13 20.54
CA ALA A 88 -6.29 5.58 19.42
C ALA A 88 -6.87 6.87 18.79
N PRO A 89 -6.03 7.86 18.43
CA PRO A 89 -6.48 9.08 17.75
C PRO A 89 -7.17 8.85 16.40
N ILE A 90 -6.98 7.66 15.81
CA ILE A 90 -7.58 7.25 14.54
C ILE A 90 -8.79 6.34 14.72
N TYR A 91 -9.27 6.11 15.95
CA TYR A 91 -10.43 5.25 16.20
C TYR A 91 -11.68 5.76 15.43
N GLY A 92 -12.34 4.84 14.72
CA GLY A 92 -13.50 5.13 13.87
C GLY A 92 -13.14 5.69 12.49
N MET A 93 -11.86 5.92 12.18
CA MET A 93 -11.42 6.23 10.81
C MET A 93 -11.60 4.98 9.95
N PRO A 94 -12.31 5.05 8.80
CA PRO A 94 -12.26 3.98 7.81
C PRO A 94 -10.81 3.70 7.41
N ILE A 95 -10.47 2.43 7.17
CA ILE A 95 -9.13 2.00 6.75
C ILE A 95 -9.23 0.96 5.66
N LEU A 96 -8.11 0.71 4.97
CA LEU A 96 -7.97 -0.43 4.09
C LEU A 96 -7.73 -1.70 4.93
N ASP A 97 -8.54 -2.72 4.71
CA ASP A 97 -8.51 -4.00 5.45
C ASP A 97 -7.38 -4.91 4.96
N VAL A 98 -6.18 -4.37 4.77
CA VAL A 98 -5.02 -5.10 4.24
C VAL A 98 -4.60 -6.26 5.16
N ASP A 99 -4.98 -6.19 6.43
CA ASP A 99 -4.85 -7.25 7.41
C ASP A 99 -5.81 -8.43 7.19
N ALA A 100 -6.64 -8.44 6.14
CA ALA A 100 -7.36 -9.63 5.70
C ALA A 100 -6.60 -10.47 4.65
N ALA A 101 -5.56 -9.91 4.01
CA ALA A 101 -4.79 -10.61 2.98
C ALA A 101 -3.91 -11.74 3.53
N GLN A 102 -3.55 -12.69 2.66
CA GLN A 102 -2.73 -13.84 3.05
C GLN A 102 -1.30 -13.45 3.43
N GLN A 103 -0.67 -12.53 2.68
CA GLN A 103 0.67 -12.00 2.95
C GLN A 103 0.72 -10.50 2.73
N ILE A 104 1.54 -9.81 3.53
CA ILE A 104 1.69 -8.36 3.45
C ILE A 104 3.17 -8.02 3.30
N VAL A 105 3.52 -7.19 2.33
CA VAL A 105 4.86 -6.61 2.20
C VAL A 105 4.78 -5.12 2.47
N PHE A 106 5.48 -4.67 3.50
CA PHE A 106 5.41 -3.29 3.97
C PHE A 106 6.69 -2.52 3.61
N LEU A 107 6.59 -1.63 2.63
CA LEU A 107 7.69 -0.77 2.16
C LEU A 107 7.73 0.54 2.96
N LYS A 108 8.73 0.68 3.84
CA LYS A 108 8.96 1.90 4.61
C LYS A 108 10.43 2.04 5.01
N ARG A 109 10.86 3.24 5.40
CA ARG A 109 12.29 3.51 5.72
C ARG A 109 12.74 3.01 7.10
N SER A 110 11.81 2.85 8.04
CA SER A 110 12.10 2.49 9.44
C SER A 110 10.81 2.13 10.18
N MET A 111 10.87 1.75 11.46
CA MET A 111 9.70 1.51 12.31
C MET A 111 8.94 2.77 12.75
N ARG A 112 9.37 3.98 12.35
CA ARG A 112 8.72 5.23 12.76
C ARG A 112 7.21 5.26 12.43
N PRO A 113 6.39 5.89 13.30
CA PRO A 113 4.95 6.01 13.12
C PRO A 113 4.60 6.95 11.95
N GLY A 114 3.32 6.94 11.58
CA GLY A 114 2.75 7.82 10.57
C GLY A 114 2.44 9.21 11.11
N PHE A 115 1.42 9.85 10.54
CA PHE A 115 0.98 11.18 10.95
C PHE A 115 0.31 11.16 12.33
N ALA A 116 -0.47 10.11 12.63
CA ALA A 116 -1.14 9.94 13.91
C ALA A 116 -0.18 9.73 15.10
N GLY A 117 1.10 9.45 14.85
CA GLY A 117 2.11 9.30 15.91
C GLY A 117 2.00 8.03 16.74
N ILE A 118 1.14 7.09 16.33
CA ILE A 118 0.94 5.80 17.00
C ILE A 118 1.64 4.67 16.25
N GLU A 119 1.93 3.60 17.00
CA GLU A 119 2.44 2.36 16.43
C GLU A 119 1.37 1.66 15.58
N ASN A 120 1.81 0.87 14.60
CA ASN A 120 0.93 0.09 13.74
C ASN A 120 1.19 -1.39 13.98
N GLU A 121 0.20 -2.06 14.58
CA GLU A 121 0.27 -3.46 14.98
C GLU A 121 0.52 -4.40 13.79
N ILE A 122 0.09 -4.00 12.59
CA ILE A 122 0.28 -4.80 11.37
C ILE A 122 1.76 -5.03 11.05
N LEU A 123 2.65 -4.16 11.52
CA LEU A 123 4.09 -4.27 11.31
C LEU A 123 4.72 -5.43 12.10
N PHE A 124 3.99 -5.99 13.07
CA PHE A 124 4.41 -7.11 13.91
C PHE A 124 3.65 -8.41 13.59
N ASP A 125 2.66 -8.35 12.70
CA ASP A 125 1.91 -9.52 12.28
C ASP A 125 2.86 -10.54 11.60
N PRO A 126 2.81 -11.84 11.96
CA PRO A 126 3.62 -12.88 11.35
C PRO A 126 3.52 -12.97 9.81
N LYS A 127 2.41 -12.51 9.21
CA LYS A 127 2.24 -12.48 7.74
C LYS A 127 2.82 -11.24 7.07
N THR A 128 3.32 -10.29 7.87
CA THR A 128 3.89 -9.04 7.37
C THR A 128 5.41 -9.15 7.27
N THR A 129 5.91 -9.02 6.04
CA THR A 129 7.33 -8.83 5.77
C THR A 129 7.64 -7.34 5.64
N LEU A 130 8.57 -6.85 6.46
CA LEU A 130 9.05 -5.46 6.39
C LEU A 130 10.18 -5.34 5.38
N LEU A 131 10.00 -4.51 4.35
CA LEU A 131 11.03 -4.16 3.39
C LEU A 131 11.54 -2.76 3.67
N PHE A 132 12.65 -2.66 4.41
CA PHE A 132 13.21 -1.38 4.79
C PHE A 132 13.99 -0.70 3.65
N GLY A 133 13.63 0.53 3.33
CA GLY A 133 14.33 1.34 2.35
C GLY A 133 13.56 2.56 1.87
N ASP A 134 14.18 3.34 0.99
CA ASP A 134 13.45 4.28 0.15
C ASP A 134 12.49 3.50 -0.78
N ALA A 135 11.30 4.06 -1.02
CA ALA A 135 10.27 3.36 -1.78
C ALA A 135 10.68 3.17 -3.25
N LYS A 136 11.31 4.19 -3.87
CA LYS A 136 11.74 4.11 -5.27
C LYS A 136 12.86 3.08 -5.42
N ASP A 137 13.90 3.19 -4.59
CA ASP A 137 15.04 2.27 -4.64
C ASP A 137 14.62 0.81 -4.42
N SER A 138 13.72 0.58 -3.47
CA SER A 138 13.23 -0.77 -3.16
C SER A 138 12.38 -1.33 -4.30
N LEU A 139 11.47 -0.54 -4.87
CA LEU A 139 10.68 -0.93 -6.03
C LEU A 139 11.57 -1.21 -7.25
N THR A 140 12.59 -0.38 -7.51
CA THR A 140 13.55 -0.61 -8.61
C THR A 140 14.28 -1.94 -8.45
N LYS A 141 14.67 -2.32 -7.22
CA LYS A 141 15.29 -3.63 -6.95
C LYS A 141 14.32 -4.78 -7.18
N ILE A 142 13.05 -4.63 -6.78
CA ILE A 142 12.01 -5.64 -7.03
C ILE A 142 11.80 -5.82 -8.54
N VAL A 143 11.63 -4.73 -9.28
CA VAL A 143 11.50 -4.73 -10.75
C VAL A 143 12.69 -5.44 -11.40
N ALA A 144 13.91 -5.10 -11.00
CA ALA A 144 15.12 -5.72 -11.52
C ALA A 144 15.18 -7.23 -11.21
N ALA A 145 14.79 -7.64 -10.00
CA ALA A 145 14.72 -9.04 -9.62
C ALA A 145 13.67 -9.81 -10.45
N LEU A 146 12.48 -9.24 -10.64
CA LEU A 146 11.37 -9.88 -11.37
C LEU A 146 11.69 -10.11 -12.86
N LYS A 147 12.49 -9.23 -13.48
CA LYS A 147 12.96 -9.42 -14.87
C LYS A 147 13.90 -10.62 -15.05
N ASN A 148 14.47 -11.13 -13.96
CA ASN A 148 15.39 -12.27 -13.97
C ASN A 148 14.71 -13.60 -13.59
N VAL A 149 13.38 -13.61 -13.45
CA VAL A 149 12.55 -14.77 -13.13
C VAL A 149 11.56 -14.99 -14.27
#